data_AF-A0A3P3RDH6-F1
#
_entry.id   AF-A0A3P3RDH6-F1
#
_cell.length_a   1.000
_cell.length_b   1.000
_cell.length_c   1.000
_cell.angle_alpha   90.00
_cell.angle_beta   90.00
_cell.angle_gamma   90.00
#
_symmetry.space_group_name_H-M   'P 1'
#
loop_
_entity.id
_entity.type
_entity.pdbx_description
1 polymer ?
#
loop_
_entity_poly.entity_id
_entity_poly.type
_entity_poly.pdbx_seq_one_letter_code
_entity_poly.pdbx_strand_id
1 'polypeptide(L)'
;MTTTPFVIGQTVMIRDEGLSPRVVVALPETPASEWLTYGGRTVAGVNPDYPADAATVVVVFAADVSTYLPDWDGETPLTEATLREKGIYYEGLPAPRLTSV
;
A
#
# COMPACT_ATOMS: atom_id res chain seq x y z
N MET A 1 4.65 -18.57 -0.82
CA MET A 1 4.39 -17.50 0.15
C MET A 1 5.28 -16.34 -0.23
N THR A 2 4.74 -15.29 -0.82
CA THR A 2 5.50 -14.11 -1.23
C THR A 2 5.57 -13.17 -0.03
N THR A 3 6.63 -13.27 0.76
CA THR A 3 6.82 -12.40 1.94
C THR A 3 7.20 -10.99 1.49
N THR A 4 6.47 -9.97 1.93
CA THR A 4 6.82 -8.56 1.75
C THR A 4 7.98 -8.19 2.67
N PRO A 5 9.00 -7.42 2.21
CA PRO A 5 10.06 -6.91 3.08
C PRO A 5 9.62 -5.71 3.95
N PHE A 6 8.33 -5.37 3.93
CA PHE A 6 7.76 -4.21 4.61
C PHE A 6 6.97 -4.63 5.85
N VAL A 7 6.82 -3.70 6.79
CA VAL A 7 5.97 -3.85 7.99
C VAL A 7 4.90 -2.76 8.04
N ILE A 8 3.81 -3.02 8.75
CA ILE A 8 2.76 -2.01 9.01
C ILE A 8 3.37 -0.81 9.74
N GLY A 9 2.90 0.40 9.42
CA GLY A 9 3.41 1.66 9.96
C GLY A 9 4.70 2.16 9.34
N GLN A 10 5.38 1.33 8.54
CA GLN A 10 6.60 1.74 7.88
C GLN A 10 6.34 2.88 6.89
N THR A 11 7.17 3.92 6.96
CA THR A 11 7.19 4.96 5.92
C THR A 11 7.99 4.47 4.72
N VAL A 12 7.45 4.67 3.52
CA VAL A 12 8.04 4.25 2.25
C VAL A 12 7.90 5.35 1.21
N MET A 13 8.76 5.29 0.20
CA MET A 13 8.66 6.09 -1.02
C MET A 13 8.32 5.18 -2.20
N ILE A 14 7.63 5.72 -3.19
CA ILE A 14 7.37 5.05 -4.45
C ILE A 14 8.51 5.42 -5.41
N ARG A 15 9.25 4.43 -5.94
CA ARG A 15 10.53 4.63 -6.66
C ARG A 15 10.45 5.61 -7.83
N ASP A 16 9.33 5.61 -8.54
CA ASP A 16 9.13 6.39 -9.76
C ASP A 16 8.17 7.57 -9.57
N GLU A 17 7.88 7.95 -8.32
CA GLU A 17 7.06 9.11 -8.00
C GLU A 17 7.86 10.15 -7.19
N GLY A 18 7.32 11.38 -7.11
CA GLY A 18 7.95 12.48 -6.40
C GLY A 18 8.10 12.26 -4.88
N LEU A 19 8.55 13.30 -4.17
CA LEU A 19 8.84 13.27 -2.73
C LEU A 19 7.59 13.28 -1.84
N SER A 20 6.65 12.36 -2.08
CA SER A 20 5.42 12.21 -1.31
C SER A 20 5.48 10.93 -0.48
N PRO A 21 5.87 10.98 0.81
CA PRO A 21 5.97 9.79 1.64
C PRO A 21 4.63 9.11 1.82
N ARG A 22 4.68 7.78 1.87
CA ARG A 22 3.54 6.90 2.10
C ARG A 22 3.77 6.08 3.36
N VAL A 23 2.70 5.64 4.00
CA VAL A 23 2.73 4.75 5.15
C VAL A 23 2.08 3.43 4.77
N VAL A 24 2.74 2.31 5.10
CA VAL A 24 2.22 0.96 4.91
C VAL A 24 1.10 0.70 5.91
N VAL A 25 -0.09 0.38 5.42
CA VAL A 25 -1.29 0.18 6.24
C VAL A 25 -1.86 -1.22 6.18
N ALA A 26 -1.54 -2.00 5.14
CA ALA A 26 -1.88 -3.41 5.07
C ALA A 26 -0.91 -4.19 4.17
N LEU A 27 -0.74 -5.47 4.51
CA LEU A 27 0.10 -6.44 3.79
C LEU A 27 -0.76 -7.66 3.42
N PRO A 28 -1.63 -7.54 2.40
CA PRO A 28 -2.45 -8.67 1.96
C PRO A 28 -1.56 -9.81 1.43
N GLU A 29 -1.96 -11.06 1.71
CA GLU A 29 -1.27 -12.25 1.19
C GLU A 29 -1.50 -12.49 -0.32
N THR A 30 -2.26 -11.61 -0.96
CA THR A 30 -2.63 -11.68 -2.39
C THR A 30 -1.54 -11.05 -3.26
N PRO A 31 -1.02 -11.77 -4.28
CA PRO A 31 -0.02 -11.22 -5.20
C PRO A 31 -0.60 -10.12 -6.09
N ALA A 32 0.29 -9.31 -6.68
CA ALA A 32 -0.09 -8.18 -7.53
C ALA A 32 -0.92 -8.60 -8.76
N SER A 33 -0.75 -9.83 -9.25
CA SER A 33 -1.52 -10.42 -10.34
C SER A 33 -2.99 -10.66 -10.02
N GLU A 34 -3.35 -10.69 -8.73
CA GLU A 34 -4.69 -11.06 -8.27
C GLU A 34 -5.39 -9.92 -7.53
N TRP A 35 -4.65 -9.02 -6.90
CA TRP A 35 -5.25 -7.91 -6.16
C TRP A 35 -5.82 -6.85 -7.10
N LEU A 36 -7.11 -6.53 -6.96
CA LEU A 36 -7.82 -5.59 -7.82
C LEU A 36 -7.79 -4.17 -7.28
N THR A 37 -7.36 -3.24 -8.12
CA THR A 37 -7.51 -1.80 -7.89
C THR A 37 -8.97 -1.38 -8.04
N TYR A 38 -9.30 -0.18 -7.56
CA TYR A 38 -10.65 0.40 -7.71
C TYR A 38 -11.13 0.47 -9.18
N GLY A 39 -10.22 0.54 -10.15
CA GLY A 39 -10.53 0.53 -11.58
C GLY A 39 -10.78 -0.85 -12.19
N GLY A 40 -10.85 -1.92 -11.38
CA GLY A 40 -11.08 -3.29 -11.84
C GLY A 40 -9.88 -3.95 -12.54
N ARG A 41 -8.73 -3.27 -12.59
CA ARG A 41 -7.46 -3.84 -13.07
C ARG A 41 -6.63 -4.36 -11.90
N THR A 42 -5.86 -5.40 -12.12
CA THR A 42 -4.94 -5.93 -11.11
C THR A 42 -3.80 -4.95 -10.85
N VAL A 43 -3.16 -5.03 -9.68
CA VAL A 43 -1.96 -4.24 -9.34
C VAL A 43 -0.86 -4.45 -10.38
N ALA A 44 -0.61 -5.70 -10.79
CA ALA A 44 0.33 -6.03 -11.86
C ALA A 44 -0.10 -5.42 -13.20
N GLY A 45 -1.41 -5.42 -13.48
CA GLY A 45 -1.95 -4.84 -14.71
C GLY A 45 -1.77 -3.33 -14.81
N VAL A 46 -1.69 -2.61 -13.68
CA VAL A 46 -1.40 -1.15 -13.65
C VAL A 46 0.08 -0.85 -13.39
N ASN A 47 0.88 -1.84 -13.00
CA ASN A 47 2.33 -1.75 -12.78
C ASN A 47 3.06 -2.80 -13.64
N PRO A 48 3.01 -2.72 -14.99
CA PRO A 48 3.50 -3.78 -15.87
C PRO A 48 5.01 -3.99 -15.84
N ASP A 49 5.78 -3.00 -15.37
CA ASP A 49 7.24 -3.07 -15.27
C ASP A 49 7.72 -3.86 -14.04
N TYR A 50 6.79 -4.30 -13.19
CA TYR A 50 7.06 -5.01 -11.95
C TYR A 50 6.57 -6.46 -12.00
N PRO A 51 7.21 -7.41 -11.27
CA PRO A 51 6.82 -8.81 -11.29
C PRO A 51 5.35 -9.00 -10.89
N ALA A 52 4.59 -9.74 -11.69
CA ALA A 52 3.17 -9.96 -11.45
C ALA A 52 2.91 -10.80 -10.19
N ASP A 53 3.85 -11.68 -9.83
CA ASP A 53 3.82 -12.50 -8.61
C ASP A 53 4.32 -11.75 -7.37
N ALA A 54 4.77 -10.50 -7.50
CA ALA A 54 5.22 -9.70 -6.37
C ALA A 54 4.12 -9.55 -5.33
N ALA A 55 4.53 -9.53 -4.06
CA ALA A 55 3.62 -9.27 -2.97
C ALA A 55 3.02 -7.86 -3.07
N THR A 56 1.73 -7.73 -2.76
CA THR A 56 1.02 -6.45 -2.75
C THR A 56 1.20 -5.75 -1.40
N VAL A 57 1.49 -4.46 -1.44
CA VAL A 57 1.58 -3.59 -0.26
C VAL A 57 0.55 -2.49 -0.40
N VAL A 58 -0.28 -2.29 0.63
CA VAL A 58 -1.27 -1.21 0.65
C VAL A 58 -0.72 -0.03 1.43
N VAL A 59 -0.75 1.14 0.80
CA VAL A 59 -0.21 2.37 1.36
C VAL A 59 -1.20 3.53 1.30
N VAL A 60 -1.00 4.50 2.18
CA VAL A 60 -1.72 5.79 2.22
C VAL A 60 -0.74 6.95 2.33
N PHE A 61 -1.18 8.18 2.06
CA PHE A 61 -0.34 9.36 2.29
C PHE A 61 -0.02 9.53 3.77
N ALA A 62 1.25 9.81 4.10
CA ALA A 62 1.65 10.03 5.49
C ALA A 62 0.87 11.19 6.16
N ALA A 63 0.57 12.24 5.38
CA ALA A 63 -0.25 13.37 5.85
C ALA A 63 -1.70 12.96 6.22
N ASP A 64 -2.28 12.00 5.48
CA ASP A 64 -3.62 11.51 5.74
C ASP A 64 -3.66 10.68 7.03
N VAL A 65 -2.62 9.89 7.32
CA VAL A 65 -2.52 9.16 8.59
C VAL A 65 -2.59 10.12 9.77
N SER A 66 -1.73 11.15 9.77
CA SER A 66 -1.70 12.12 10.87
C SER A 66 -3.00 12.91 11.04
N THR A 67 -3.77 13.07 9.96
CA THR A 67 -4.99 13.89 9.95
C THR A 67 -6.23 13.06 10.31
N TYR A 68 -6.35 11.86 9.75
CA TYR A 68 -7.59 11.06 9.78
C TYR A 68 -7.50 9.82 10.67
N LEU A 69 -6.30 9.44 11.10
CA LEU A 69 -6.04 8.26 11.93
C LEU A 69 -5.20 8.61 13.18
N PRO A 70 -5.57 9.61 13.98
CA PRO A 70 -4.78 10.02 15.15
C PRO A 70 -4.70 8.93 16.23
N ASP A 71 -5.67 8.02 16.28
CA ASP A 71 -5.75 6.94 17.27
C ASP A 71 -5.19 5.61 16.75
N TRP A 72 -4.69 5.57 15.51
CA TRP A 72 -4.10 4.36 14.96
C TRP A 72 -2.71 4.13 15.56
N ASP A 73 -2.46 2.92 16.02
CA ASP A 73 -1.22 2.52 16.70
C ASP A 73 -0.01 2.40 15.75
N GLY A 74 -0.25 2.41 14.43
CA GLY A 74 0.77 2.22 13.41
C GLY A 74 1.21 0.77 13.23
N GLU A 75 0.60 -0.20 13.91
CA GLU A 75 1.00 -1.61 13.86
C GLU A 75 -0.16 -2.51 13.42
N THR A 76 -1.39 -2.15 13.76
CA THR A 76 -2.59 -2.91 13.41
C THR A 76 -2.95 -2.69 11.94
N PRO A 77 -3.09 -3.74 11.11
CA PRO A 77 -3.49 -3.57 9.71
C PRO A 77 -4.85 -2.88 9.58
N LEU A 78 -4.95 -1.91 8.67
CA LEU A 78 -6.21 -1.25 8.33
C LEU A 78 -6.94 -2.00 7.23
N THR A 79 -8.26 -2.08 7.35
CA THR A 79 -9.11 -2.66 6.31
C THR A 79 -9.50 -1.62 5.26
N GLU A 80 -9.82 -2.06 4.04
CA GLU A 80 -10.39 -1.17 3.02
C GLU A 80 -11.67 -0.49 3.49
N ALA A 81 -12.50 -1.18 4.27
CA ALA A 81 -13.72 -0.60 4.83
C ALA A 81 -13.41 0.57 5.75
N THR A 82 -12.42 0.42 6.64
CA THR A 82 -11.95 1.48 7.54
C THR A 82 -11.41 2.67 6.76
N LEU A 83 -10.57 2.42 5.74
CA LEU A 83 -9.99 3.49 4.92
C LEU A 83 -11.07 4.27 4.17
N ARG A 84 -12.07 3.58 3.60
CA ARG A 84 -13.21 4.21 2.91
C ARG A 84 -14.10 4.99 3.86
N GLU A 85 -14.41 4.45 5.04
CA GLU A 85 -15.21 5.14 6.06
C GLU A 85 -14.55 6.45 6.51
N LYS A 86 -13.22 6.46 6.61
CA LYS A 86 -12.43 7.65 6.96
C LYS A 86 -12.19 8.60 5.78
N GLY A 87 -12.62 8.24 4.57
CA GLY A 87 -12.38 9.03 3.36
C GLY A 87 -10.90 9.09 2.94
N ILE A 88 -10.08 8.12 3.37
CA ILE A 88 -8.65 8.08 3.11
C ILE A 88 -8.40 7.38 1.78
N TYR A 89 -7.63 8.04 0.91
CA TYR A 89 -7.19 7.44 -0.34
C TYR A 89 -6.07 6.42 -0.06
N TYR A 90 -6.17 5.24 -0.67
CA TYR A 90 -5.20 4.17 -0.54
C TYR A 90 -4.87 3.53 -1.88
N GLU A 91 -3.66 2.99 -1.97
CA GLU A 91 -3.11 2.38 -3.19
C GLU A 91 -2.50 1.03 -2.87
N GLY A 92 -2.78 0.02 -3.70
CA GLY A 92 -2.07 -1.26 -3.71
C GLY A 92 -0.93 -1.21 -4.72
N LEU A 93 0.29 -1.52 -4.28
CA LEU A 93 1.52 -1.45 -5.08
C LEU A 93 2.33 -2.75 -4.99
N PRO A 94 3.05 -3.16 -6.05
CA PRO A 94 4.00 -4.25 -5.96
C PRO A 94 5.12 -3.85 -4.98
N ALA A 95 5.49 -4.73 -4.05
CA ALA A 95 6.56 -4.47 -3.09
C ALA A 95 7.87 -3.93 -3.73
N PRO A 96 8.34 -4.42 -4.90
CA PRO A 96 9.56 -3.89 -5.51
C PRO A 96 9.46 -2.46 -6.04
N ARG A 97 8.25 -1.90 -6.18
CA ARG A 97 8.01 -0.49 -6.54
C ARG A 97 8.23 0.47 -5.37
N LEU A 98 8.37 -0.07 -4.16
CA LEU A 98 8.58 0.70 -2.94
C LEU A 98 10.06 0.70 -2.54
N THR A 99 10.44 1.72 -1.79
CA THR A 99 11.72 1.79 -1.08
C THR A 99 11.49 2.33 0.33
N SER A 100 12.23 1.80 1.31
CA SER A 100 12.29 2.38 2.64
C SER A 100 12.94 3.76 2.59
N VAL A 101 12.52 4.63 3.50
CA VAL A 101 13.16 5.93 3.78
C VAL A 101 14.14 5.83 4.94
#